data_AF-A0A948Z2W0-F1
#
_entry.id   AF-A0A948Z2W0-F1
#
_cell.length_a   1.000
_cell.length_b   1.000
_cell.length_c   1.000
_cell.angle_alpha   90.00
_cell.angle_beta   90.00
_cell.angle_gamma   90.00
#
_symmetry.space_group_name_H-M   'P 1'
#
loop_
_entity.id
_entity.type
_entity.pdbx_description
1 polymer ?
#
loop_
_entity_poly.entity_id
_entity_poly.type
_entity_poly.pdbx_seq_one_letter_code
_entity_poly.pdbx_strand_id
1 'polypeptide(L)' 'MPPQKSSTTRVPEISKQQLEDIVRNVRIKTNTGPDEFEELDLSMFSTIDEQLEFLKQQDRVDTMYIM' A
#
# COMPACT_ATOMS: atom_id res chain seq x y z
N MET A 1 12.40 -15.22 -32.14
CA MET A 1 12.45 -14.11 -31.15
C MET A 1 11.71 -14.59 -29.91
N PRO A 2 12.34 -14.73 -28.74
CA PRO A 2 11.60 -15.12 -27.54
C PRO A 2 10.78 -13.94 -26.99
N PRO A 3 9.64 -14.18 -26.31
CA PRO A 3 8.77 -13.13 -25.81
C PRO A 3 9.49 -12.32 -24.72
N GLN A 4 9.47 -10.99 -24.87
CA GLN A 4 9.97 -10.07 -23.86
C GLN A 4 9.09 -10.19 -22.61
N LYS A 5 9.66 -10.71 -21.53
CA LYS A 5 9.01 -10.76 -20.22
C LYS A 5 8.72 -9.32 -19.81
N SER A 6 7.44 -8.93 -19.82
CA SER A 6 7.04 -7.68 -19.17
C SER A 6 7.26 -7.87 -17.68
N SER A 7 8.31 -7.25 -17.12
CA SER A 7 8.63 -7.26 -15.68
C SER A 7 7.63 -6.47 -14.82
N THR A 8 6.48 -6.11 -15.36
CA THR A 8 5.39 -5.56 -14.57
C THR A 8 4.59 -6.72 -14.00
N THR A 9 4.81 -7.03 -12.73
CA THR A 9 3.88 -7.85 -11.94
C THR A 9 2.54 -7.11 -11.93
N ARG A 10 1.68 -7.37 -12.91
CA ARG A 10 0.30 -6.89 -12.86
C ARG A 10 -0.36 -7.65 -11.73
N VAL A 11 -0.60 -6.95 -10.63
CA VAL A 11 -1.50 -7.43 -9.58
C VAL A 11 -2.82 -7.76 -10.31
N PRO A 12 -3.37 -8.98 -10.19
CA PRO A 12 -4.67 -9.28 -10.76
C PRO A 12 -5.65 -8.21 -10.30
N GLU A 13 -6.55 -7.73 -11.17
CA GLU A 13 -7.53 -6.70 -10.84
C GLU A 13 -8.22 -7.08 -9.52
N ILE A 14 -7.80 -6.43 -8.42
CA ILE A 14 -8.39 -6.71 -7.12
C ILE A 14 -9.74 -6.03 -7.14
N SER A 15 -10.79 -6.77 -6.84
CA SER A 15 -12.10 -6.16 -6.69
C SER A 15 -12.10 -5.27 -5.45
N LYS A 16 -12.89 -4.19 -5.45
CA LYS A 16 -13.07 -3.33 -4.28
C LYS A 16 -13.37 -4.14 -3.01
N GLN A 17 -14.22 -5.16 -3.13
CA GLN A 17 -14.58 -6.04 -2.03
C GLN A 17 -13.39 -6.86 -1.50
N GLN A 18 -12.48 -7.30 -2.38
CA GLN A 18 -11.27 -8.01 -1.96
C GLN A 18 -10.29 -7.08 -1.25
N LEU A 19 -10.19 -5.82 -1.69
CA LEU A 19 -9.42 -4.79 -1.00
C LEU A 19 -9.99 -4.52 0.39
N GLU A 20 -11.31 -4.35 0.50
CA GLU A 20 -12.00 -4.13 1.78
C GLU A 20 -11.78 -5.30 2.75
N ASP A 21 -11.81 -6.54 2.26
CA ASP A 21 -11.49 -7.73 3.06
C ASP A 21 -10.04 -7.75 3.55
N ILE A 22 -9.08 -7.35 2.70
CA ILE A 22 -7.67 -7.24 3.10
C ILE A 22 -7.51 -6.19 4.20
N VAL A 23 -8.05 -4.97 4.00
CA VAL A 23 -8.00 -3.88 4.98
C VAL A 23 -8.63 -4.31 6.31
N ARG A 24 -9.80 -4.94 6.25
CA ARG A 24 -10.48 -5.46 7.45
C ARG A 24 -9.62 -6.50 8.19
N ASN A 25 -9.03 -7.44 7.47
CA ASN A 25 -8.20 -8.48 8.08
C ASN A 25 -6.95 -7.90 8.74
N VAL A 26 -6.31 -6.90 8.13
CA VAL A 26 -5.17 -6.20 8.73
C VAL A 26 -5.61 -5.50 10.02
N ARG A 27 -6.70 -4.72 9.98
CA ARG A 27 -7.26 -4.02 11.15
C ARG A 27 -7.53 -4.94 12.34
N ILE A 28 -8.17 -6.09 12.08
CA ILE A 28 -8.46 -7.08 13.12
C ILE A 28 -7.17 -7.63 13.72
N LYS A 29 -6.14 -7.89 12.90
CA LYS A 29 -4.87 -8.47 13.36
C LYS A 29 -3.99 -7.49 14.11
N THR A 30 -4.02 -6.21 13.74
CA THR A 30 -3.19 -5.17 14.36
C THR A 30 -3.88 -4.48 15.54
N ASN A 31 -5.13 -4.86 15.84
CA ASN A 31 -5.97 -4.22 16.87
C ASN A 31 -6.08 -2.70 16.68
N THR A 32 -6.13 -2.27 15.42
CA THR A 32 -6.13 -0.87 15.02
C THR A 32 -7.55 -0.39 14.77
N GLY A 33 -7.92 0.70 15.42
CA GLY A 33 -9.20 1.36 15.33
C GLY A 33 -9.54 1.86 13.92
N PRO A 34 -10.82 2.13 13.62
CA PRO A 34 -11.24 2.69 12.34
C PRO A 34 -10.60 4.04 12.04
N ASP A 35 -10.34 4.84 13.07
CA ASP A 35 -9.78 6.19 12.96
C ASP A 35 -8.24 6.19 12.95
N GLU A 36 -7.61 5.02 13.05
CA GLU A 36 -6.15 4.86 13.03
C GLU A 36 -5.63 4.42 11.65
N PHE A 37 -6.53 4.25 10.66
CA PHE A 37 -6.17 4.02 9.26
C PHE A 37 -6.45 5.27 8.43
N GLU A 38 -5.41 5.78 7.78
CA GLU A 38 -5.52 6.88 6.82
C GLU A 38 -5.47 6.34 5.38
N GLU A 39 -6.42 6.73 4.54
CA GLU A 39 -6.34 6.48 3.10
C GLU A 39 -5.42 7.53 2.48
N LEU A 40 -4.29 7.08 1.93
CA LEU A 40 -3.33 7.95 1.27
C LEU A 40 -3.58 7.94 -0.24
N ASP A 41 -3.77 9.13 -0.81
CA ASP A 41 -3.80 9.27 -2.26
C ASP A 41 -2.37 9.29 -2.81
N LEU A 42 -2.00 8.19 -3.47
CA LEU A 42 -0.69 8.03 -4.11
C LEU A 42 -0.72 8.39 -5.61
N SER A 43 -1.83 8.95 -6.09
CA SER A 43 -2.03 9.28 -7.51
C SER A 43 -1.10 10.38 -8.01
N MET A 44 -0.55 11.19 -7.10
CA MET A 44 0.44 12.23 -7.39
C MET A 44 1.81 11.69 -7.81
N PHE A 45 2.10 10.41 -7.56
CA PHE A 45 3.36 9.78 -7.91
C PHE A 45 3.28 9.12 -9.30
N SER A 46 4.31 9.31 -10.12
CA SER A 46 4.32 8.84 -11.50
C SER A 46 4.73 7.37 -11.63
N THR A 47 5.44 6.83 -10.63
CA THR A 47 5.97 5.46 -10.63
C THR A 47 5.71 4.72 -9.33
N ILE A 48 5.69 3.39 -9.40
CA ILE A 48 5.54 2.51 -8.23
C ILE A 48 6.72 2.71 -7.26
N ASP A 49 7.93 2.91 -7.77
CA ASP A 49 9.11 3.14 -6.94
C ASP A 49 8.97 4.42 -6.10
N GLU A 50 8.46 5.51 -6.69
CA GLU A 50 8.18 6.76 -5.95
C GLU A 50 7.11 6.56 -4.86
N GLN A 51 6.05 5.80 -5.16
CA GLN A 51 5.03 5.45 -4.16
C GLN A 51 5.63 4.65 -2.99
N LEU A 52 6.51 3.68 -3.28
CA LEU A 52 7.17 2.87 -2.27
C LEU A 52 8.17 3.67 -1.42
N GLU A 53 8.91 4.62 -2.02
CA GLU A 53 9.82 5.50 -1.29
C GLU A 53 9.07 6.43 -0.34
N PHE A 54 7.95 7.01 -0.78
CA PHE A 54 7.09 7.83 0.07
C PHE A 54 6.58 7.06 1.29
N LEU A 55 6.01 5.86 1.07
CA LEU A 55 5.50 5.02 2.16
C LEU A 55 6.60 4.62 3.16
N LYS A 56 7.81 4.29 2.68
CA LYS A 56 8.96 3.99 3.56
C LYS A 56 9.40 5.20 4.40
N GLN A 57 9.33 6.40 3.82
CA GLN A 57 9.70 7.61 4.53
C GLN A 57 8.66 7.97 5.60
N GLN A 58 7.37 7.80 5.29
CA GLN A 58 6.28 7.98 6.24
C GLN A 58 6.37 7.01 7.43
N ASP A 59 6.60 5.72 7.18
CA ASP A 59 6.81 4.70 8.22
C ASP A 59 7.96 5.08 9.19
N ARG A 60 9.06 5.60 8.64
CA ARG A 60 10.20 6.08 9.44
C ARG A 60 9.87 7.32 10.27
N VAL A 61 9.08 8.26 9.74
CA VAL A 61 8.70 9.49 10.43
C VAL A 61 7.71 9.17 11.55
N ASP A 62 6.74 8.30 11.30
CA ASP A 62 5.76 7.84 12.29
C ASP A 62 6.44 7.10 13.45
N THR A 63 7.38 6.20 13.14
CA THR A 63 8.21 5.51 14.15
C THR A 63 9.04 6.48 15.00
N MET A 64 9.48 7.61 14.43
CA MET A 64 10.25 8.62 15.16
C MET A 64 9.39 9.52 16.07
N TYR A 65 8.11 9.71 15.74
CA TYR A 65 7.17 10.51 16.54
C TYR A 65 6.42 9.71 17.61
N ILE A 66 6.46 8.37 17.54
CA ILE A 66 5.90 7.46 18.55
C ILE A 66 6.91 7.14 19.69
N MET A 67 8.15 7.64 19.61
CA MET A 67 9.14 7.62 20.72
C MET A 67 9.11 8.89 21.56
#